data_AF-A0A3M1YUN5-F1
#
_entry.id   AF-A0A3M1YUN5-F1
#
_cell.length_a   1.000
_cell.length_b   1.000
_cell.length_c   1.000
_cell.angle_alpha   90.00
_cell.angle_beta   90.00
_cell.angle_gamma   90.00
#
_symmetry.space_group_name_H-M   'P 1'
#
loop_
_entity.id
_entity.type
_entity.pdbx_description
1 polymer ?
#
loop_
_entity_poly.entity_id
_entity_poly.type
_entity_poly.pdbx_seq_one_letter_code
_entity_poly.pdbx_strand_id
1 'polypeptide(L)'
;MAKMNTTNYLSLSNNLFSYFSNSIKKYGLFLLLFMGVLSGECQVQKGNDIEGMATDDSFGYSVSMPDANTIAIGAPWNDGNGTDAGHVRVYTWNGSNWVQKGTDINGEAANDLSG
;
A
#
# COMPACT_ATOMS: atom_id res chain seq x y z
N MET A 1 20.43 56.85 -18.66
CA MET A 1 20.31 55.57 -17.96
C MET A 1 21.19 55.63 -16.72
N ALA A 2 20.60 55.78 -15.52
CA ALA A 2 21.38 55.93 -14.29
C ALA A 2 21.97 54.57 -13.89
N LYS A 3 23.30 54.45 -13.88
CA LYS A 3 24.00 53.26 -13.39
C LYS A 3 23.94 53.28 -11.86
N MET A 4 23.40 52.23 -11.25
CA MET A 4 23.43 52.08 -9.79
C MET A 4 24.89 52.01 -9.32
N ASN A 5 25.21 52.68 -8.21
CA ASN A 5 26.53 52.62 -7.61
C ASN A 5 26.67 51.35 -6.74
N THR A 6 27.90 50.98 -6.43
CA THR A 6 28.25 49.77 -5.64
C THR A 6 27.55 49.72 -4.29
N THR A 7 27.34 50.88 -3.64
CA THR A 7 26.62 51.00 -2.37
C THR A 7 25.15 50.58 -2.48
N ASN A 8 24.49 50.91 -3.59
CA ASN A 8 23.10 50.52 -3.85
C ASN A 8 22.97 49.01 -4.05
N TYR A 9 23.93 48.35 -4.71
CA TYR A 9 23.89 46.89 -4.87
C TYR A 9 24.04 46.16 -3.54
N LEU A 10 24.91 46.65 -2.65
CA LEU A 10 25.13 46.07 -1.34
C LEU A 10 23.92 46.26 -0.40
N SER A 11 23.23 47.41 -0.48
CA SER A 11 22.03 47.63 0.32
C SER A 11 20.86 46.77 -0.15
N LEU A 12 20.68 46.61 -1.48
CA LEU A 12 19.70 45.71 -2.08
C LEU A 12 19.96 44.25 -1.70
N SER A 13 21.21 43.79 -1.75
CA SER A 13 21.54 42.40 -1.39
C SER A 13 21.29 42.12 0.10
N ASN A 14 21.64 43.05 0.99
CA ASN A 14 21.40 42.91 2.43
C ASN A 14 19.91 42.92 2.80
N ASN A 15 19.12 43.78 2.14
CA ASN A 15 17.66 43.83 2.34
C ASN A 15 17.00 42.53 1.88
N LEU A 16 17.44 42.00 0.73
CA LEU A 16 16.94 40.74 0.19
C LEU A 16 17.28 39.56 1.11
N PHE A 17 18.53 39.50 1.61
CA PHE A 17 18.95 38.47 2.57
C PHE A 17 18.16 38.53 3.88
N SER A 18 17.92 39.74 4.40
CA SER A 18 17.09 39.95 5.59
C SER A 18 15.65 39.49 5.36
N TYR A 19 15.07 39.79 4.21
CA TYR A 19 13.71 39.35 3.86
C TYR A 19 13.59 37.83 3.82
N PHE A 20 14.52 37.14 3.15
CA PHE A 20 14.54 35.68 3.11
C PHE A 20 14.79 35.06 4.49
N SER A 21 15.72 35.60 5.27
CA SER A 21 15.98 35.14 6.65
C SER A 21 14.74 35.25 7.53
N ASN A 22 14.01 36.37 7.45
CA ASN A 22 12.79 36.59 8.22
C ASN A 22 11.62 35.72 7.73
N SER A 23 11.50 35.50 6.43
CA SER A 23 10.48 34.60 5.87
C SER A 23 10.68 33.14 6.33
N ILE A 24 11.93 32.67 6.34
CA ILE A 24 12.29 31.33 6.85
C ILE A 24 12.05 31.24 8.36
N LYS A 25 12.40 32.26 9.15
CA LYS A 25 12.13 32.27 10.60
C LYS A 25 10.64 32.31 10.94
N LYS A 26 9.83 32.99 10.13
CA LYS A 26 8.39 33.18 10.36
C LYS A 26 7.54 32.01 9.87
N TYR A 27 7.91 31.38 8.76
CA TYR A 27 7.11 30.32 8.12
C TYR A 27 7.82 28.97 8.04
N GLY A 28 9.08 28.87 8.46
CA GLY A 28 9.86 27.63 8.40
C GLY A 28 9.20 26.48 9.18
N LEU A 29 8.62 26.77 10.35
CA LEU A 29 7.89 25.77 11.13
C LEU A 29 6.59 25.32 10.44
N PHE A 30 5.88 26.24 9.76
CA PHE A 30 4.67 25.94 9.01
C PHE A 30 4.99 25.13 7.74
N LEU A 31 6.11 25.41 7.07
CA LEU A 31 6.58 24.67 5.90
C LEU A 31 7.03 23.25 6.26
N LEU A 32 7.71 23.07 7.40
CA LEU A 32 8.08 21.74 7.94
C LEU A 32 6.85 20.91 8.35
N LEU A 33 5.83 21.55 8.94
CA LEU A 33 4.56 20.89 9.27
C LEU A 33 3.75 20.51 8.03
N PHE A 34 3.80 21.30 6.95
CA PHE A 34 3.03 21.04 5.73
C PHE A 34 3.70 20.01 4.80
N MET A 35 5.04 19.94 4.77
CA MET A 35 5.78 18.94 4.00
C MET A 35 5.70 17.52 4.60
N GLY A 36 5.45 17.39 5.91
CA GLY A 36 5.30 16.09 6.59
C GLY A 36 3.89 15.48 6.53
N VAL A 37 2.87 16.27 6.18
CA VAL A 37 1.45 15.82 6.18
C VAL A 37 1.01 15.27 4.82
N LEU A 38 1.79 15.46 3.76
CA LEU A 38 1.43 15.05 2.39
C LEU A 38 1.93 13.65 1.98
N SER A 39 2.74 12.98 2.79
CA SER A 39 3.35 11.68 2.44
C SER A 39 2.66 10.44 3.02
N GLY A 40 1.50 10.59 3.68
CA GLY A 40 1.00 9.56 4.60
C GLY A 40 -0.20 8.71 4.18
N GLU A 41 -1.06 9.14 3.25
CA GLU A 41 -2.41 8.58 3.15
C GLU A 41 -2.61 7.70 1.90
N CYS A 42 -1.69 6.77 1.65
CA CYS A 42 -1.88 5.74 0.63
C CYS A 42 -1.79 4.36 1.29
N GLN A 43 -2.66 3.45 0.86
CA GLN A 43 -2.61 2.03 1.26
C GLN A 43 -1.22 1.47 0.95
N VAL A 44 -0.58 0.89 1.96
CA VAL A 44 0.69 0.18 1.84
C VAL A 44 0.40 -1.32 1.90
N GLN A 45 0.84 -2.06 0.88
CA GLN A 45 0.67 -3.50 0.83
C GLN A 45 1.38 -4.18 2.01
N LYS A 46 0.73 -5.22 2.53
CA LYS A 46 1.24 -6.04 3.64
C LYS A 46 1.69 -7.40 3.10
N GLY A 47 3.00 -7.65 3.12
CA GLY A 47 3.62 -8.88 2.61
C GLY A 47 3.68 -8.95 1.08
N ASN A 48 3.96 -10.14 0.56
CA ASN A 48 3.95 -10.42 -0.88
C ASN A 48 2.51 -10.65 -1.38
N ASP A 49 2.35 -10.67 -2.70
CA ASP A 49 1.12 -11.11 -3.34
C ASP A 49 0.80 -12.57 -2.98
N ILE A 50 -0.50 -12.89 -2.90
CA ILE A 50 -1.00 -14.25 -2.77
C ILE A 50 -1.51 -14.67 -4.15
N GLU A 51 -0.79 -15.57 -4.79
CA GLU A 51 -1.12 -16.08 -6.12
C GLU A 51 -1.86 -17.41 -6.07
N GLY A 52 -2.81 -17.61 -6.98
CA GLY A 52 -3.40 -18.92 -7.25
C GLY A 52 -2.39 -19.84 -7.96
N MET A 53 -2.54 -21.16 -7.80
CA MET A 53 -1.58 -22.14 -8.34
C MET A 53 -1.91 -22.67 -9.73
N ALA A 54 -3.18 -22.62 -10.17
CA ALA A 54 -3.60 -23.06 -11.50
C ALA A 54 -4.40 -21.97 -12.23
N THR A 55 -4.24 -21.94 -13.55
CA THR A 55 -5.03 -21.09 -14.44
C THR A 55 -6.48 -21.56 -14.45
N ASP A 56 -7.42 -20.64 -14.62
CA ASP A 56 -8.87 -20.87 -14.75
C ASP A 56 -9.64 -21.28 -13.47
N ASP A 57 -8.96 -21.73 -12.42
CA ASP A 57 -9.57 -21.99 -11.09
C ASP A 57 -10.28 -20.78 -10.45
N SER A 58 -9.94 -19.58 -10.94
CA SER A 58 -10.34 -18.27 -10.41
C SER A 58 -10.17 -18.13 -8.91
N PHE A 59 -8.98 -18.47 -8.46
CA PHE A 59 -8.51 -18.13 -7.13
C PHE A 59 -8.68 -16.63 -6.87
N GLY A 60 -9.31 -16.28 -5.75
CA GLY A 60 -9.68 -14.89 -5.45
C GLY A 60 -11.11 -14.54 -5.84
N TYR A 61 -11.91 -15.48 -6.36
CA TYR A 61 -13.32 -15.26 -6.69
C TYR A 61 -14.13 -14.75 -5.49
N SER A 62 -13.84 -15.28 -4.30
CA SER A 62 -14.38 -14.79 -3.04
C SER A 62 -13.29 -14.64 -1.99
N VAL A 63 -13.43 -13.63 -1.14
CA VAL A 63 -12.48 -13.31 -0.07
C VAL A 63 -13.26 -13.00 1.20
N SER A 64 -12.83 -13.56 2.33
CA SER A 64 -13.34 -13.24 3.66
C SER A 64 -12.20 -13.00 4.63
N MET A 65 -12.32 -11.97 5.46
CA MET A 65 -11.28 -11.54 6.37
C MET A 65 -11.88 -11.27 7.76
N PRO A 66 -11.97 -12.31 8.63
CA PRO A 66 -12.61 -12.17 9.93
C PRO A 66 -11.84 -11.26 10.90
N ASP A 67 -10.53 -11.11 10.68
CA ASP A 67 -9.65 -10.27 11.49
C ASP A 67 -8.45 -9.75 10.67
N ALA A 68 -7.61 -8.89 11.25
CA ALA A 68 -6.50 -8.23 10.57
C ALA A 68 -5.36 -9.17 10.11
N ASN A 69 -5.37 -10.43 10.54
CA ASN A 69 -4.31 -11.41 10.36
C ASN A 69 -4.81 -12.76 9.84
N THR A 70 -6.07 -12.89 9.43
CA THR A 70 -6.64 -14.12 8.86
C THR A 70 -7.43 -13.78 7.61
N ILE A 71 -7.15 -14.45 6.50
CA ILE A 71 -7.89 -14.30 5.25
C ILE A 71 -8.22 -15.68 4.68
N ALA A 72 -9.43 -15.86 4.19
CA ALA A 72 -9.86 -17.03 3.44
C ALA A 72 -10.12 -16.62 1.98
N ILE A 73 -9.60 -17.39 1.04
CA ILE A 73 -9.69 -17.14 -0.39
C ILE A 73 -10.27 -18.38 -1.07
N GLY A 74 -11.38 -18.20 -1.78
CA GLY A 74 -12.03 -19.26 -2.54
C GLY A 74 -11.60 -19.33 -4.01
N ALA A 75 -11.62 -20.53 -4.56
CA ALA A 75 -11.38 -20.85 -5.96
C ALA A 75 -12.42 -21.90 -6.41
N PRO A 76 -13.59 -21.49 -6.92
CA PRO A 76 -14.72 -22.39 -7.16
C PRO A 76 -14.46 -23.41 -8.27
N TRP A 77 -13.55 -23.15 -9.21
CA TRP A 77 -13.27 -24.03 -10.35
C TRP A 77 -12.01 -24.88 -10.16
N ASN A 78 -11.54 -25.03 -8.92
CA ASN A 78 -10.39 -25.87 -8.68
C ASN A 78 -10.74 -27.36 -8.74
N ASP A 79 -9.87 -28.11 -9.42
CA ASP A 79 -10.05 -29.54 -9.69
C ASP A 79 -9.45 -30.49 -8.64
N GLY A 80 -9.03 -29.98 -7.48
CA GLY A 80 -8.23 -30.72 -6.50
C GLY A 80 -8.84 -32.02 -5.97
N ASN A 81 -10.17 -32.14 -5.98
CA ASN A 81 -10.91 -33.35 -5.57
C ASN A 81 -11.99 -33.79 -6.59
N GLY A 82 -11.89 -33.33 -7.84
CA GLY A 82 -12.86 -33.56 -8.90
C GLY A 82 -13.08 -32.31 -9.74
N THR A 83 -13.52 -32.46 -11.00
CA THR A 83 -13.74 -31.32 -11.91
C THR A 83 -14.64 -30.27 -11.26
N ASP A 84 -14.16 -29.03 -11.20
CA ASP A 84 -14.87 -27.90 -10.61
C ASP A 84 -15.41 -28.21 -9.19
N ALA A 85 -14.69 -29.00 -8.40
CA ALA A 85 -15.07 -29.29 -7.02
C ALA A 85 -14.97 -28.03 -6.15
N GLY A 86 -13.98 -27.19 -6.44
CA GLY A 86 -13.68 -25.97 -5.70
C GLY A 86 -12.75 -26.22 -4.52
N HIS A 87 -12.13 -25.15 -4.03
CA HIS A 87 -11.41 -25.16 -2.75
C HIS A 87 -11.38 -23.80 -2.08
N VAL A 88 -11.01 -23.79 -0.80
CA VAL A 88 -10.67 -22.61 0.00
C VAL A 88 -9.28 -22.76 0.59
N ARG A 89 -8.47 -21.69 0.51
CA ARG A 89 -7.23 -21.57 1.29
C ARG A 89 -7.38 -20.49 2.34
N VAL A 90 -6.93 -20.80 3.54
CA VAL A 90 -6.85 -19.85 4.65
C VAL A 90 -5.39 -19.45 4.84
N TYR A 91 -5.11 -18.15 4.92
CA TYR A 91 -3.80 -17.62 5.24
C TYR A 91 -3.84 -16.85 6.55
N THR A 92 -2.73 -16.87 7.27
CA THR A 92 -2.52 -16.06 8.46
C THR A 92 -1.27 -15.20 8.34
N TRP A 93 -1.35 -13.98 8.87
CA TRP A 93 -0.21 -13.06 8.92
C TRP A 93 0.70 -13.41 10.08
N ASN A 94 1.97 -13.68 9.80
CA ASN A 94 2.96 -14.03 10.83
C ASN A 94 3.80 -12.85 11.36
N GLY A 95 3.51 -11.62 10.92
CA GLY A 95 4.34 -10.44 11.22
C GLY A 95 5.14 -9.93 10.02
N SER A 96 5.43 -10.79 9.04
CA SER A 96 6.22 -10.45 7.85
C SER A 96 5.65 -10.97 6.53
N ASN A 97 4.87 -12.05 6.55
CA ASN A 97 4.27 -12.61 5.35
C ASN A 97 2.91 -13.27 5.63
N TRP A 98 2.11 -13.44 4.58
CA TRP A 98 0.93 -14.30 4.57
C TRP A 98 1.39 -15.75 4.41
N VAL A 99 1.04 -16.59 5.38
CA VAL A 99 1.40 -18.01 5.40
C VAL A 99 0.14 -18.83 5.44
N GLN A 100 0.04 -19.85 4.60
CA GLN A 100 -1.13 -20.72 4.58
C GLN A 100 -1.30 -21.41 5.95
N LYS A 101 -2.52 -21.37 6.46
CA LYS A 101 -2.93 -21.93 7.73
C LYS A 101 -3.57 -23.30 7.48
N GLY A 102 -2.78 -24.35 7.64
CA GLY A 102 -3.22 -25.73 7.41
C GLY A 102 -3.22 -26.11 5.93
N THR A 103 -3.87 -27.22 5.61
CA THR A 103 -4.04 -27.73 4.24
C THR A 103 -5.18 -27.02 3.52
N ASP A 104 -5.23 -27.16 2.20
CA ASP A 104 -6.38 -26.73 1.39
C ASP A 104 -7.66 -27.42 1.90
N ILE A 105 -8.77 -26.67 1.89
CA ILE A 105 -10.10 -27.20 2.16
C ILE A 105 -10.75 -27.42 0.80
N ASN A 106 -10.81 -28.67 0.34
CA ASN A 106 -11.31 -29.03 -0.98
C ASN A 106 -12.80 -29.37 -0.93
N GLY A 107 -13.51 -29.10 -2.02
CA GLY A 107 -14.86 -29.60 -2.21
C GLY A 107 -14.94 -31.12 -2.21
N GLU A 108 -16.10 -31.66 -1.85
CA GLU A 108 -16.29 -33.09 -1.64
C GLU A 108 -16.59 -33.86 -2.93
N ALA A 109 -17.21 -33.20 -3.93
CA ALA A 109 -17.54 -33.81 -5.22
C ALA A 109 -17.35 -32.85 -6.40
N ALA A 110 -17.30 -33.43 -7.61
CA ALA A 110 -17.23 -32.66 -8.85
C ALA A 110 -18.48 -31.78 -9.06
N ASN A 111 -18.26 -30.54 -9.50
CA ASN A 111 -19.27 -29.48 -9.68
C ASN A 111 -19.93 -28.96 -8.39
N ASP A 112 -19.37 -29.25 -7.21
CA ASP A 112 -19.84 -28.64 -5.96
C ASP A 112 -19.50 -27.14 -5.87
N LEU A 113 -18.44 -26.70 -6.60
CA LEU A 113 -17.97 -25.31 -6.67
C LEU A 113 -17.65 -24.67 -5.31
N SER A 114 -17.42 -25.50 -4.29
CA SER A 114 -17.30 -25.08 -2.90
C SER A 114 -16.39 -26.01 -2.12
N GLY A 115 -15.69 -25.46 -1.13
CA GLY A 115 -14.88 -26.17 -0.14
C GLY A 115 -15.12 -25.59 1.24
#